data_AF-A0A529KAI2-F1
#
_entry.id   AF-A0A529KAI2-F1
#
_cell.length_a   1.000
_cell.length_b   1.000
_cell.length_c   1.000
_cell.angle_alpha   90.00
_cell.angle_beta   90.00
_cell.angle_gamma   90.00
#
_symmetry.space_group_name_H-M   'P 1'
#
loop_
_entity.id
_entity.type
_entity.pdbx_description
1 polymer ?
#
loop_
_entity_poly.entity_id
_entity_poly.type
_entity_poly.pdbx_seq_one_letter_code
_entity_poly.pdbx_strand_id
1 'polypeptide(L)'
;MTAAPVETGLKGSSERGRLARARLLRGLLPALSLVLVLLAIAWLNPRAISYFGFSLMLNLAIPIALATIAQMFVIAGNELDLSIGTFVGFVGCVTATWLKDAPLVGVLILLGSIGVYALLGALIYLRNLPSIVVTLGMSFVWQGLAIL
;
A
#
# COMPACT_ATOMS: atom_id res chain seq x y z
N MET A 1 -53.23 -21.60 32.62
CA MET A 1 -52.02 -20.84 33.03
C MET A 1 -50.79 -21.58 32.54
N THR A 2 -50.20 -21.16 31.42
CA THR A 2 -48.78 -21.40 31.11
C THR A 2 -48.30 -20.22 30.26
N ALA A 3 -47.48 -19.37 30.86
CA ALA A 3 -46.87 -18.21 30.21
C ALA A 3 -45.70 -18.68 29.32
N ALA A 4 -45.64 -18.18 28.08
CA ALA A 4 -44.50 -18.34 27.19
C ALA A 4 -43.39 -17.32 27.56
N PRO A 5 -42.10 -17.68 27.52
CA PRO A 5 -41.03 -16.78 27.94
C PRO A 5 -40.65 -15.78 26.84
N VAL A 6 -40.57 -14.51 27.21
CA VAL A 6 -40.04 -13.40 26.42
C VAL A 6 -38.52 -13.33 26.66
N GLU A 7 -37.73 -14.17 25.99
CA GLU A 7 -36.24 -14.20 26.14
C GLU A 7 -35.46 -14.01 24.82
N THR A 8 -36.10 -13.56 23.75
CA THR A 8 -35.45 -13.41 22.43
C THR A 8 -34.85 -12.02 22.16
N GLY A 9 -35.06 -11.02 23.03
CA GLY A 9 -34.60 -9.64 22.82
C GLY A 9 -33.21 -9.29 23.39
N LEU A 10 -32.78 -9.92 24.48
CA LEU A 10 -31.54 -9.56 25.21
C LEU A 10 -30.26 -10.16 24.60
N LYS A 11 -30.36 -11.29 23.91
CA LYS A 11 -29.19 -11.95 23.29
C LYS A 11 -28.66 -11.21 22.06
N GLY A 12 -29.57 -10.62 21.27
CA GLY A 12 -29.25 -9.93 20.03
C GLY A 12 -28.58 -8.56 20.19
N SER A 13 -28.76 -7.87 21.32
CA SER A 13 -28.09 -6.58 21.60
C SER A 13 -26.62 -6.76 21.98
N SER A 14 -26.30 -7.81 22.76
CA SER A 14 -24.95 -8.14 23.21
C SER A 14 -24.04 -8.60 22.06
N GLU A 15 -24.54 -9.44 21.15
CA GLU A 15 -23.77 -9.90 19.97
C GLU A 15 -23.49 -8.78 18.97
N ARG A 16 -24.47 -7.89 18.71
CA ARG A 16 -24.27 -6.70 17.87
C ARG A 16 -23.23 -5.75 18.46
N GLY A 17 -23.25 -5.54 19.77
CA GLY A 17 -22.24 -4.75 20.49
C GLY A 17 -20.83 -5.35 20.39
N ARG A 18 -20.69 -6.67 20.51
CA ARG A 18 -19.41 -7.38 20.33
C ARG A 18 -18.87 -7.27 18.91
N LEU A 19 -19.72 -7.41 17.89
CA LEU A 19 -19.33 -7.28 16.48
C LEU A 19 -18.95 -5.84 16.12
N ALA A 20 -19.69 -4.84 16.61
CA ALA A 20 -19.36 -3.43 16.42
C ALA A 20 -18.02 -3.09 17.09
N ARG A 21 -17.80 -3.57 18.32
CA ARG A 21 -16.53 -3.38 19.05
C ARG A 21 -15.36 -4.08 18.36
N ALA A 22 -15.55 -5.30 17.85
CA ALA A 22 -14.51 -6.00 17.10
C ALA A 22 -14.14 -5.27 15.78
N ARG A 23 -15.12 -4.71 15.08
CA ARG A 23 -14.88 -3.88 13.88
C ARG A 23 -14.14 -2.59 14.21
N LEU A 24 -14.53 -1.90 15.30
CA LEU A 24 -13.83 -0.71 15.78
C LEU A 24 -12.39 -1.02 16.17
N LEU A 25 -12.16 -2.09 16.94
CA LEU A 25 -10.82 -2.52 17.33
C LEU A 25 -9.96 -2.84 16.10
N ARG A 26 -10.52 -3.55 15.11
CA ARG A 26 -9.83 -3.83 13.82
C ARG A 26 -9.50 -2.57 13.03
N GLY A 27 -10.41 -1.59 13.00
CA GLY A 27 -10.17 -0.29 12.34
C GLY A 27 -9.13 0.57 13.06
N LEU A 28 -8.96 0.39 14.37
CA LEU A 28 -7.95 1.09 15.16
C LEU A 28 -6.56 0.43 15.07
N LEU A 29 -6.46 -0.85 14.67
CA LEU A 29 -5.18 -1.56 14.60
C LEU A 29 -4.09 -0.82 13.80
N PRO A 30 -4.34 -0.22 12.62
CA PRO A 30 -3.31 0.49 11.87
C PRO A 30 -2.81 1.74 12.61
N ALA A 31 -3.72 2.50 13.23
CA ALA A 31 -3.36 3.68 14.01
C ALA A 31 -2.55 3.30 15.27
N LEU A 32 -2.97 2.23 15.95
CA LEU A 32 -2.27 1.70 17.12
C LEU A 32 -0.88 1.17 16.74
N SER A 33 -0.78 0.46 15.61
CA SER A 33 0.48 0.01 15.02
C SER A 33 1.40 1.18 14.71
N LEU A 34 0.88 2.24 14.07
CA LEU A 34 1.65 3.43 13.73
C LEU A 34 2.22 4.10 14.98
N VAL A 35 1.40 4.30 16.02
CA VAL A 35 1.85 4.89 17.30
C VAL A 35 2.94 4.04 17.93
N LEU A 36 2.76 2.73 17.97
CA LEU A 36 3.71 1.80 18.59
C LEU A 36 5.05 1.81 17.85
N VAL A 37 5.02 1.82 16.51
CA VAL A 37 6.23 1.94 15.68
C VAL A 37 6.93 3.29 15.89
N LEU A 38 6.19 4.40 15.95
CA LEU A 38 6.76 5.72 16.20
C LEU A 38 7.44 5.81 17.57
N LEU A 39 6.83 5.25 18.61
CA LEU A 39 7.44 5.17 19.95
C LEU A 39 8.71 4.32 19.95
N ALA A 40 8.71 3.19 19.23
CA ALA A 40 9.90 2.35 19.08
C ALA A 40 11.03 3.09 18.36
N ILE A 41 10.72 3.83 17.28
CA ILE A 41 11.68 4.65 16.55
C ILE A 41 12.22 5.79 17.44
N ALA A 42 11.35 6.44 18.22
CA ALA A 42 11.73 7.48 19.18
C ALA A 42 12.78 6.98 20.18
N TRP A 43 12.60 5.75 20.67
CA TRP A 43 13.46 5.17 21.69
C TRP A 43 14.80 4.68 21.12
N LEU A 44 14.79 4.04 19.95
CA LEU A 44 15.99 3.48 19.32
C LEU A 44 16.84 4.53 18.59
N ASN A 45 16.20 5.49 17.91
CA ASN A 45 16.88 6.48 17.07
C ASN A 45 16.30 7.89 17.26
N PRO A 46 16.73 8.64 18.29
CA PRO A 46 16.27 10.02 18.54
C PRO A 46 16.49 10.97 17.36
N ARG A 47 17.51 10.69 16.52
CA ARG A 47 17.78 11.46 15.29
C ARG A 47 16.70 11.30 14.23
N ALA A 48 16.01 10.17 14.18
CA ALA A 48 14.92 9.93 13.24
C ALA A 48 13.68 10.80 13.55
N ILE A 49 13.46 11.14 14.82
CA ILE A 49 12.39 12.05 15.25
C ILE A 49 12.77 13.54 15.14
N SER A 50 14.02 13.87 14.83
CA SER A 50 14.39 15.27 14.54
C SER A 50 13.54 15.84 13.39
N TYR A 51 13.37 17.16 13.33
CA TYR A 51 12.59 17.84 12.27
C TYR A 51 12.99 17.37 10.86
N PHE A 52 14.30 17.20 10.62
CA PHE A 52 14.82 16.69 9.35
C PHE A 52 14.41 15.23 9.10
N GLY A 53 14.64 14.35 10.07
CA GLY A 53 14.32 12.93 9.96
C GLY A 53 12.82 12.69 9.74
N PHE A 54 11.99 13.38 10.51
CA PHE A 54 10.54 13.30 10.39
C PHE A 54 10.05 13.84 9.04
N SER A 55 10.64 14.93 8.54
CA SER A 55 10.32 15.45 7.20
C SER A 55 10.70 14.47 6.09
N LEU A 56 11.83 13.76 6.22
CA LEU A 56 12.21 12.72 5.24
C LEU A 56 11.23 11.54 5.27
N MET A 57 10.82 11.09 6.46
CA MET A 57 9.84 10.01 6.61
C MET A 57 8.49 10.39 5.97
N LEU A 58 8.01 11.61 6.21
CA LEU A 58 6.76 12.10 5.61
C LEU A 58 6.85 12.27 4.09
N ASN A 59 8.01 12.72 3.58
CA ASN A 59 8.22 12.84 2.14
C ASN A 59 8.13 11.50 1.41
N LEU A 60 8.62 10.40 2.02
CA LEU A 60 8.44 9.05 1.48
C LEU A 60 7.05 8.48 1.75
N ALA A 61 6.36 8.92 2.81
CA ALA A 61 5.02 8.45 3.14
C ALA A 61 3.99 8.83 2.08
N ILE A 62 4.09 10.02 1.46
CA ILE A 62 3.15 10.47 0.44
C ILE A 62 3.12 9.54 -0.79
N PRO A 63 4.25 9.21 -1.45
CA PRO A 63 4.27 8.24 -2.54
C PRO A 63 3.72 6.87 -2.17
N ILE A 64 4.07 6.37 -0.98
CA ILE A 64 3.59 5.06 -0.51
C ILE A 64 2.08 5.10 -0.22
N ALA A 65 1.55 6.20 0.30
CA ALA A 65 0.10 6.38 0.48
C ALA A 65 -0.63 6.34 -0.88
N LEU A 66 -0.11 7.03 -1.89
CA LEU A 66 -0.67 6.96 -3.25
C LEU A 66 -0.57 5.55 -3.84
N ALA A 67 0.54 4.84 -3.60
CA ALA A 67 0.72 3.46 -4.01
C ALA A 67 -0.29 2.51 -3.34
N THR A 68 -0.58 2.68 -2.05
CA THR A 68 -1.58 1.85 -1.36
C THR A 68 -3.00 2.11 -1.87
N ILE A 69 -3.31 3.34 -2.27
CA ILE A 69 -4.56 3.67 -2.98
C ILE A 69 -4.60 2.98 -4.35
N ALA A 70 -3.51 3.02 -5.12
CA ALA A 70 -3.40 2.29 -6.38
C ALA A 70 -3.58 0.77 -6.18
N GLN A 71 -2.95 0.19 -5.15
CA GLN A 71 -3.10 -1.21 -4.76
C GLN A 71 -4.56 -1.57 -4.41
N MET A 72 -5.34 -0.64 -3.83
CA MET A 72 -6.77 -0.86 -3.56
C MET A 72 -7.55 -1.11 -4.86
N PHE A 73 -7.26 -0.38 -5.94
CA PHE A 73 -7.88 -0.60 -7.24
C PHE A 73 -7.50 -1.96 -7.83
N VAL A 74 -6.26 -2.40 -7.66
CA VAL A 74 -5.80 -3.72 -8.10
C VAL A 74 -6.53 -4.84 -7.34
N ILE A 75 -6.65 -4.70 -6.02
CA ILE A 75 -7.37 -5.65 -5.15
C ILE A 75 -8.86 -5.71 -5.49
N ALA A 76 -9.48 -4.58 -5.87
CA ALA A 76 -10.87 -4.56 -6.32
C ALA A 76 -11.09 -5.43 -7.58
N GLY A 77 -10.07 -5.58 -8.42
CA GLY A 77 -10.03 -6.51 -9.55
C GLY A 77 -9.75 -7.97 -9.17
N ASN A 78 -9.66 -8.30 -7.87
CA ASN A 78 -9.25 -9.60 -7.33
C ASN A 78 -7.79 -9.98 -7.68
N GLU A 79 -6.94 -8.99 -7.94
CA GLU A 79 -5.53 -9.18 -8.23
C GLU A 79 -4.65 -8.65 -7.10
N LEU A 80 -3.39 -9.08 -7.07
CA LEU A 80 -2.37 -8.52 -6.18
C LEU A 80 -1.13 -8.16 -6.98
N ASP A 81 -0.66 -6.95 -6.76
CA ASP A 81 0.56 -6.44 -7.37
C ASP A 81 1.66 -6.26 -6.34
N LEU A 82 2.70 -7.09 -6.44
CA LEU A 82 3.85 -7.05 -5.54
C LEU A 82 4.99 -6.17 -6.09
N SER A 83 4.83 -5.62 -7.29
CA SER A 83 5.85 -4.81 -7.98
C SER A 83 5.72 -3.32 -7.71
N ILE A 84 4.58 -2.89 -7.16
CA ILE A 84 4.26 -1.48 -6.91
C ILE A 84 5.29 -0.79 -6.00
N GLY A 85 5.84 -1.49 -4.99
CA GLY A 85 6.85 -0.93 -4.10
C GLY A 85 8.16 -0.60 -4.83
N THR A 86 8.69 -1.55 -5.59
CA THR A 86 9.89 -1.36 -6.42
C THR A 86 9.66 -0.35 -7.53
N PHE A 87 8.43 -0.27 -8.07
CA PHE A 87 8.06 0.70 -9.08
C PHE A 87 8.08 2.14 -8.56
N VAL A 88 7.55 2.39 -7.36
CA VAL A 88 7.62 3.71 -6.70
C VAL A 88 9.08 4.13 -6.49
N GLY A 89 9.95 3.18 -6.10
CA GLY A 89 11.39 3.42 -5.99
C GLY A 89 12.03 3.82 -7.33
N PHE A 90 11.72 3.09 -8.40
CA PHE A 90 12.17 3.38 -9.76
C PHE A 90 11.72 4.78 -10.23
N VAL A 91 10.44 5.13 -10.06
CA VAL A 91 9.91 6.45 -10.40
C VAL A 91 10.64 7.56 -9.63
N GLY A 92 10.94 7.34 -8.34
CA GLY A 92 11.74 8.25 -7.54
C GLY A 92 13.15 8.47 -8.12
N CYS A 93 13.82 7.40 -8.55
CA CYS A 93 15.15 7.47 -9.14
C CYS A 93 15.13 8.24 -10.48
N VAL A 94 14.20 7.92 -11.38
CA VAL A 94 14.03 8.62 -12.68
C VAL A 94 13.72 10.10 -12.48
N THR A 95 12.89 10.43 -11.48
CA THR A 95 12.56 11.82 -11.15
C THR A 95 13.77 12.58 -10.61
N ALA A 96 14.62 11.93 -9.80
CA ALA A 96 15.79 12.57 -9.22
C ALA A 96 16.94 12.79 -10.22
N THR A 97 17.08 11.91 -11.21
CA THR A 97 18.19 11.93 -12.19
C THR A 97 17.76 12.55 -13.52
N TRP A 98 16.92 11.86 -14.29
CA TRP A 98 16.58 12.23 -15.65
C TRP A 98 15.68 13.45 -15.73
N LEU A 99 14.72 13.62 -14.82
CA LEU A 99 13.85 14.80 -14.87
C LEU A 99 14.60 16.10 -14.55
N LYS A 100 15.70 16.01 -13.80
CA LYS A 100 16.58 17.14 -13.48
C LYS A 100 17.48 17.50 -14.65
N ASP A 101 18.12 16.52 -15.27
CA ASP A 101 19.17 16.76 -16.28
C ASP A 101 18.63 16.78 -17.72
N ALA A 102 17.63 15.94 -18.03
CA ALA A 102 17.05 15.76 -19.36
C ALA A 102 15.52 15.56 -19.26
N PRO A 103 14.75 16.63 -18.99
CA PRO A 103 13.35 16.52 -18.57
C PRO A 103 12.46 15.79 -19.59
N LEU A 104 12.72 15.98 -20.88
CA LEU A 104 11.97 15.31 -21.94
C LEU A 104 12.15 13.79 -21.90
N VAL A 105 13.39 13.32 -21.64
CA VAL A 105 13.67 11.88 -21.55
C VAL A 105 13.08 11.30 -20.27
N GLY A 106 13.17 12.02 -19.15
CA GLY A 106 12.51 11.62 -17.90
C GLY A 106 11.01 11.41 -18.08
N VAL A 107 10.32 12.35 -18.73
CA VAL A 107 8.88 12.22 -19.02
C VAL A 107 8.59 11.03 -19.93
N LEU A 108 9.39 10.82 -20.97
CA LEU A 108 9.23 9.67 -21.88
C LEU A 108 9.41 8.34 -21.16
N ILE A 109 10.39 8.23 -20.26
CA ILE A 109 10.60 7.03 -19.44
C ILE A 109 9.38 6.79 -18.55
N LEU A 110 8.87 7.81 -17.86
CA LEU A 110 7.69 7.68 -16.99
C LEU A 110 6.45 7.26 -17.76
N LEU A 111 6.18 7.88 -18.92
CA LEU A 111 5.05 7.50 -19.79
C LEU A 111 5.21 6.08 -20.33
N GLY A 112 6.42 5.71 -20.78
CA GLY A 112 6.72 4.36 -21.24
C GLY A 112 6.51 3.32 -20.14
N SER A 113 6.86 3.66 -18.90
CA SER A 113 6.69 2.79 -17.74
C SER A 113 5.23 2.54 -17.40
N ILE A 114 4.36 3.56 -17.52
CA ILE A 114 2.90 3.40 -17.41
C ILE A 114 2.40 2.45 -18.51
N GLY A 115 2.90 2.59 -19.74
CA GLY A 115 2.58 1.71 -20.86
C GLY A 115 2.96 0.25 -20.56
N VAL A 116 4.16 0.01 -20.02
CA VAL A 116 4.60 -1.34 -19.60
C VAL A 116 3.66 -1.90 -18.54
N TYR A 117 3.26 -1.10 -17.55
CA TYR A 117 2.30 -1.54 -16.52
C TYR A 117 0.94 -1.95 -17.11
N ALA A 118 0.43 -1.18 -18.08
CA ALA A 118 -0.79 -1.52 -18.79
C ALA A 118 -0.65 -2.80 -19.60
N LEU A 119 0.49 -3.00 -20.27
CA LEU A 119 0.80 -4.23 -21.01
C LEU A 119 0.89 -5.45 -20.08
N LEU A 120 1.44 -5.30 -18.88
CA LEU A 120 1.47 -6.37 -17.88
C LEU A 120 0.06 -6.74 -17.43
N GLY A 121 -0.80 -5.76 -17.17
CA GLY A 121 -2.21 -5.99 -16.86
C GLY A 121 -2.93 -6.74 -17.99
N ALA A 122 -2.71 -6.31 -19.24
CA ALA A 122 -3.24 -7.00 -20.42
C ALA A 122 -2.70 -8.42 -20.55
N LEU A 123 -1.40 -8.64 -20.30
CA LEU A 123 -0.77 -9.95 -20.35
C LEU A 123 -1.37 -10.91 -19.31
N ILE A 124 -1.53 -10.45 -18.07
CA ILE A 124 -2.14 -11.22 -16.97
C ILE A 124 -3.55 -11.65 -17.37
N TYR A 125 -4.35 -10.70 -17.88
CA TYR A 125 -5.72 -10.97 -18.31
C TYR A 125 -5.81 -11.92 -19.51
N LEU A 126 -5.05 -11.66 -20.58
CA LEU A 126 -5.10 -12.45 -21.81
C LEU A 126 -4.55 -13.87 -21.64
N ARG A 127 -3.60 -14.05 -20.73
CA ARG A 127 -2.91 -15.33 -20.53
C ARG A 127 -3.42 -16.09 -19.31
N ASN A 128 -4.38 -15.53 -18.55
CA ASN A 128 -4.90 -16.11 -17.31
C ASN A 128 -3.78 -16.56 -16.36
N LEU A 129 -2.71 -15.75 -16.28
CA LEU A 129 -1.56 -16.05 -15.44
C LEU A 129 -1.82 -15.52 -14.01
N PRO A 130 -1.29 -16.17 -12.97
CA PRO A 130 -1.34 -15.61 -11.63
C PRO A 130 -0.60 -14.26 -11.56
N SER A 131 -1.29 -13.17 -11.17
CA SER A 131 -0.69 -11.82 -11.12
C SER A 131 0.52 -11.73 -10.19
N ILE A 132 0.51 -12.52 -9.11
CA ILE A 132 1.58 -12.55 -8.12
C ILE A 132 2.91 -12.95 -8.75
N VAL A 133 2.92 -13.95 -9.65
CA VAL A 133 4.15 -14.44 -10.27
C VAL A 133 4.71 -13.40 -11.25
N VAL A 134 3.83 -12.81 -12.06
CA VAL A 134 4.22 -11.79 -13.04
C VAL A 134 4.74 -10.54 -12.34
N THR A 135 4.06 -10.09 -11.29
CA THR A 135 4.42 -8.88 -10.55
C THR A 135 5.70 -9.10 -9.74
N LEU A 136 5.87 -10.23 -9.06
CA LEU A 136 7.15 -10.55 -8.41
C LEU A 136 8.32 -10.57 -9.40
N GLY A 137 8.13 -11.17 -10.59
CA GLY A 137 9.13 -11.14 -11.65
C GLY A 137 9.48 -9.72 -12.07
N MET A 138 8.46 -8.86 -12.23
CA MET A 138 8.64 -7.45 -12.56
C MET A 138 9.29 -6.64 -11.45
N SER A 139 9.12 -6.99 -10.16
CA SER A 139 9.81 -6.32 -9.06
C SER A 139 11.32 -6.31 -9.25
N PHE A 140 11.90 -7.40 -9.76
CA PHE A 140 13.33 -7.47 -10.07
C PHE A 140 13.73 -6.58 -11.25
N VAL A 141 12.88 -6.47 -12.27
CA VAL A 141 13.11 -5.61 -13.43
C VAL A 141 13.11 -4.14 -13.00
N TRP A 142 12.08 -3.71 -12.27
CA TRP A 142 12.00 -2.34 -11.76
C TRP A 142 13.17 -2.00 -10.83
N GLN A 143 13.53 -2.93 -9.94
CA GLN A 143 14.65 -2.73 -9.02
C GLN A 143 15.99 -2.65 -9.78
N GLY A 144 16.19 -3.49 -10.80
CA GLY A 144 17.39 -3.45 -11.64
C GLY A 144 17.51 -2.15 -12.42
N LEU A 145 16.40 -1.67 -12.99
CA LEU A 145 16.35 -0.38 -13.69
C LEU A 145 16.54 0.82 -12.76
N ALA A 146 16.15 0.72 -11.48
CA ALA A 146 16.32 1.79 -10.51
C ALA A 146 17.77 1.99 -10.05
N ILE A 147 18.58 0.92 -10.10
CA ILE A 147 19.98 0.94 -9.63
C ILE A 147 20.95 1.34 -10.76
N LEU A 148 20.53 1.22 -12.02
CA LEU A 148 21.30 1.62 -13.19
C LEU A 148 21.37 3.15 -13.34
#